data_AF-A0A7S3B1S8-F1
#
_entry.id   AF-A0A7S3B1S8-F1
#
_cell.length_a   1.000
_cell.length_b   1.000
_cell.length_c   1.000
_cell.angle_alpha   90.00
_cell.angle_beta   90.00
_cell.angle_gamma   90.00
#
_symmetry.space_group_name_H-M   'P 1'
#
loop_
_entity.id
_entity.type
_entity.pdbx_description
1 polymer ?
#
loop_
_entity_poly.entity_id
_entity_poly.type
_entity_poly.pdbx_seq_one_letter_code
_entity_poly.pdbx_strand_id
1 'polypeptide(L)'
;TLGFWSTKRKKALSMKSLAHGRAPWGGPCWLTALTTMPFSDLAVSGSCDGCLRFWHCMEGERRIEEVMTAPITGFVNGLAIAASGKFVAAAVGQEHRLGRWFRIKEARNSLCIIPLPATVHRKGRLMPKGLDRGRNVGMANVGEEGEEDDDDDEDDDDDDEEEEDDNDDDEE
;
A
#
# COMPACT_ATOMS: atom_id res chain seq x y z
N THR A 1 -2.99 -3.37 -18.52
CA THR A 1 -4.43 -3.04 -18.43
C THR A 1 -4.74 -2.66 -17.01
N LEU A 2 -5.59 -1.65 -16.79
CA LEU A 2 -6.11 -1.30 -15.47
C LEU A 2 -7.56 -1.80 -15.39
N GLY A 3 -7.87 -2.63 -14.39
CA GLY A 3 -9.20 -3.20 -14.21
C GLY A 3 -9.87 -2.66 -12.95
N PHE A 4 -11.14 -2.32 -13.04
CA PHE A 4 -11.96 -1.89 -11.91
C PHE A 4 -13.02 -2.96 -11.62
N TRP A 5 -13.04 -3.44 -10.38
CA TRP A 5 -13.81 -4.60 -9.95
C TRP A 5 -14.68 -4.26 -8.74
N SER A 6 -15.82 -4.93 -8.64
CA SER A 6 -16.69 -4.91 -7.46
C SER A 6 -16.86 -6.33 -6.97
N THR A 7 -16.85 -6.54 -5.66
CA THR A 7 -17.03 -7.87 -5.04
C THR A 7 -18.41 -8.47 -5.34
N LYS A 8 -19.37 -7.62 -5.71
CA LYS A 8 -20.76 -8.01 -6.05
C LYS A 8 -20.89 -8.65 -7.44
N ARG A 9 -19.82 -8.69 -8.25
CA ARG A 9 -19.88 -9.13 -9.64
C ARG A 9 -18.70 -10.02 -10.02
N LYS A 10 -18.96 -11.03 -10.85
CA LYS A 10 -17.92 -11.92 -11.42
C LYS A 10 -17.11 -11.27 -12.56
N LYS A 11 -17.65 -10.24 -13.21
CA LYS A 11 -16.99 -9.52 -14.32
C LYS A 11 -16.54 -8.14 -13.84
N ALA A 12 -15.42 -7.67 -14.38
CA ALA A 12 -14.95 -6.30 -14.15
C ALA A 12 -16.06 -5.29 -14.44
N LEU A 13 -16.12 -4.23 -13.63
CA LEU A 13 -16.95 -3.08 -13.91
C LEU A 13 -16.47 -2.36 -15.15
N SER A 14 -15.15 -2.14 -15.24
CA SER A 14 -14.49 -1.48 -16.35
C SER A 14 -13.08 -2.02 -16.56
N MET A 15 -12.59 -1.96 -17.79
CA MET A 15 -11.20 -2.26 -18.13
C MET A 15 -10.63 -1.17 -19.05
N LYS A 16 -9.49 -0.61 -18.67
CA LYS A 16 -8.71 0.34 -19.47
C LYS A 16 -7.47 -0.35 -20.03
N SER A 17 -7.54 -0.68 -21.32
CA SER A 17 -6.37 -1.13 -22.08
C SER A 17 -5.37 0.01 -22.24
N LEU A 18 -4.07 -0.33 -22.25
CA LEU A 18 -2.97 0.64 -22.45
C LEU A 18 -3.09 1.90 -21.56
N ALA A 19 -3.38 1.71 -20.26
CA ALA A 19 -3.57 2.82 -19.34
C ALA A 19 -2.37 3.79 -19.25
N HIS A 20 -1.15 3.32 -19.50
CA HIS A 20 0.07 4.14 -19.62
C HIS A 20 0.61 4.20 -21.06
N GLY A 21 -0.21 3.86 -22.05
CA GLY A 21 0.19 3.88 -23.46
C GLY A 21 1.23 2.83 -23.83
N ARG A 22 2.09 3.21 -24.78
CA ARG A 22 3.19 2.38 -25.30
C ARG A 22 4.52 3.05 -25.03
N ALA A 23 5.51 2.22 -24.77
CA ALA A 23 6.87 2.65 -24.53
C ALA A 23 7.60 2.91 -25.86
N PRO A 24 8.73 3.64 -25.84
CA PRO A 24 9.54 3.89 -27.04
C PRO A 24 10.02 2.63 -27.76
N TRP A 25 10.18 1.51 -27.04
CA TRP A 25 10.55 0.21 -27.60
C TRP A 25 9.36 -0.57 -28.22
N GLY A 26 8.21 0.08 -28.43
CA GLY A 26 7.05 -0.47 -29.14
C GLY A 26 6.09 -1.33 -28.30
N GLY A 27 6.52 -1.77 -27.12
CA GLY A 27 5.70 -2.53 -26.16
C GLY A 27 4.73 -1.68 -25.34
N PRO A 28 3.74 -2.27 -24.67
CA PRO A 28 2.88 -1.54 -23.73
C PRO A 28 3.66 -1.12 -22.49
N CYS A 29 3.36 0.07 -21.96
CA CYS A 29 3.86 0.49 -20.66
C CYS A 29 3.11 -0.26 -19.55
N TRP A 30 3.82 -1.12 -18.82
CA TRP A 30 3.22 -1.92 -17.75
C TRP A 30 2.96 -1.07 -16.52
N LEU A 31 1.87 -1.34 -15.81
CA LEU A 31 1.64 -0.73 -14.51
C LEU A 31 2.58 -1.41 -13.51
N THR A 32 3.46 -0.63 -12.90
CA THR A 32 4.49 -1.12 -11.96
C THR A 32 4.13 -0.79 -10.52
N ALA A 33 3.30 0.23 -10.31
CA ALA A 33 2.76 0.63 -9.02
C ALA A 33 1.30 1.06 -9.16
N LEU A 34 0.51 0.80 -8.13
CA LEU A 34 -0.88 1.23 -8.00
C LEU A 34 -1.15 1.53 -6.52
N THR A 35 -1.88 2.60 -6.25
CA THR A 35 -2.33 2.94 -4.89
C THR A 35 -3.70 3.60 -4.96
N THR A 36 -4.43 3.59 -3.86
CA THR A 36 -5.75 4.22 -3.73
C THR A 36 -5.84 4.93 -2.38
N MET A 37 -6.76 5.87 -2.27
CA MET A 37 -7.10 6.48 -0.98
C MET A 37 -8.32 5.76 -0.37
N PRO A 38 -8.27 5.33 0.90
CA PRO A 38 -9.42 4.70 1.55
C PRO A 38 -10.64 5.61 1.57
N PHE A 39 -11.81 5.05 1.25
CA PHE A 39 -13.10 5.77 1.20
C PHE A 39 -13.10 6.96 0.22
N SER A 40 -12.33 6.86 -0.85
CA SER A 40 -12.26 7.85 -1.92
C SER A 40 -12.35 7.14 -3.26
N ASP A 41 -12.87 7.85 -4.26
CA ASP A 41 -12.97 7.37 -5.63
C ASP A 41 -11.70 7.70 -6.44
N LEU A 42 -10.54 7.80 -5.77
CA LEU A 42 -9.27 8.18 -6.38
C LEU A 42 -8.30 7.00 -6.34
N ALA A 43 -7.82 6.61 -7.53
CA ALA A 43 -6.72 5.70 -7.71
C ALA A 43 -5.54 6.40 -8.40
N VAL A 44 -4.33 5.95 -8.13
CA VAL A 44 -3.11 6.49 -8.74
C VAL A 44 -2.27 5.32 -9.25
N SER A 45 -1.84 5.39 -10.50
CA SER A 45 -0.97 4.38 -11.09
C SER A 45 0.35 4.97 -11.58
N GLY A 46 1.37 4.13 -11.54
CA GLY A 46 2.72 4.42 -12.01
C GLY A 46 3.21 3.40 -13.02
N SER A 47 4.06 3.86 -13.92
CA SER A 47 4.72 3.06 -14.96
C SER A 47 6.12 3.64 -15.24
N CYS A 48 6.63 3.43 -16.46
CA CYS A 48 7.88 3.95 -17.00
C CYS A 48 7.66 4.92 -18.17
N ASP A 49 6.41 5.31 -18.43
CA ASP A 49 6.02 6.15 -19.56
C ASP A 49 6.26 7.65 -19.33
N GLY A 50 6.89 8.02 -18.22
CA GLY A 50 7.21 9.39 -17.89
C GLY A 50 6.12 10.14 -17.10
N CYS A 51 5.02 9.47 -16.71
CA CYS A 51 3.90 10.10 -16.00
C CYS A 51 3.29 9.21 -14.91
N LEU A 52 2.89 9.81 -13.79
CA LEU A 52 1.85 9.28 -12.92
C LEU A 52 0.48 9.63 -13.50
N ARG A 53 -0.47 8.71 -13.36
CA ARG A 53 -1.87 8.94 -13.72
C ARG A 53 -2.78 8.82 -12.52
N PHE A 54 -3.72 9.74 -12.44
CA PHE A 54 -4.77 9.79 -11.44
C PHE A 54 -6.08 9.41 -12.10
N TRP A 55 -6.81 8.51 -11.46
CA TRP A 55 -8.03 7.92 -11.99
C TRP A 55 -9.18 8.17 -11.04
N HIS A 56 -10.30 8.66 -11.57
CA HIS A 56 -11.56 8.68 -10.87
C HIS A 56 -12.33 7.38 -11.13
N CYS A 57 -12.64 6.65 -10.05
CA CYS A 57 -13.31 5.36 -10.09
C CYS A 57 -14.78 5.50 -9.69
N MET A 58 -15.67 5.54 -10.68
CA MET A 58 -17.10 5.74 -10.47
C MET A 58 -17.82 4.40 -10.46
N GLU A 59 -18.11 3.85 -9.27
CA GLU A 59 -18.77 2.53 -9.15
C GLU A 59 -20.16 2.53 -9.79
N GLY A 60 -20.95 3.58 -9.56
CA GLY A 60 -22.31 3.72 -10.12
C GLY A 60 -22.35 3.72 -11.64
N GLU A 61 -21.41 4.44 -12.26
CA GLU A 61 -21.26 4.51 -13.73
C GLU A 61 -20.43 3.35 -14.29
N ARG A 62 -19.85 2.52 -13.42
CA ARG A 62 -18.99 1.40 -13.78
C ARG A 62 -17.86 1.83 -14.70
N ARG A 63 -17.27 2.98 -14.40
CA ARG A 63 -16.30 3.67 -15.25
C ARG A 63 -15.06 4.08 -14.47
N ILE A 64 -13.93 4.05 -15.15
CA ILE A 64 -12.69 4.68 -14.69
C ILE A 64 -12.26 5.74 -15.70
N GLU A 65 -11.95 6.94 -15.20
CA GLU A 65 -11.55 8.08 -16.02
C GLU A 65 -10.23 8.65 -15.54
N GLU A 66 -9.35 9.01 -16.47
CA GLU A 66 -8.14 9.75 -16.15
C GLU A 66 -8.52 11.20 -15.84
N VAL A 67 -8.14 11.70 -14.66
CA VAL A 67 -8.48 13.06 -14.21
C VAL A 67 -7.28 13.99 -14.16
N MET A 68 -6.08 13.45 -13.99
CA MET A 68 -4.85 14.21 -13.87
C MET A 68 -3.64 13.35 -14.24
N THR A 69 -2.59 14.00 -14.73
CA THR A 69 -1.26 13.43 -14.88
C THR A 69 -0.23 14.28 -14.14
N ALA A 70 0.84 13.64 -13.67
CA ALA A 70 2.01 14.33 -13.14
C ALA A 70 3.29 13.78 -13.78
N PRO A 71 4.17 14.62 -14.36
CA PRO A 71 5.38 14.15 -15.00
C PRO A 71 6.34 13.52 -13.98
N ILE A 72 6.88 12.35 -14.31
CA ILE A 72 7.83 11.62 -13.46
C ILE A 72 8.80 10.81 -14.34
N THR A 73 10.09 11.15 -14.30
CA THR A 73 11.09 10.48 -15.15
C THR A 73 11.67 9.24 -14.46
N GLY A 74 11.27 8.06 -14.92
CA GLY A 74 11.81 6.78 -14.48
C GLY A 74 10.74 5.71 -14.27
N PHE A 75 11.16 4.58 -13.71
CA PHE A 75 10.27 3.52 -13.26
C PHE A 75 9.68 3.88 -11.91
N VAL A 76 8.34 3.95 -11.84
CA VAL A 76 7.64 4.10 -10.57
C VAL A 76 7.55 2.74 -9.89
N ASN A 77 8.39 2.51 -8.89
CA ASN A 77 8.52 1.22 -8.20
C ASN A 77 7.62 1.09 -6.96
N GLY A 78 7.13 2.22 -6.43
CA GLY A 78 6.21 2.27 -5.31
C GLY A 78 5.42 3.57 -5.27
N LEU A 79 4.20 3.51 -4.73
CA LEU A 79 3.31 4.65 -4.56
C LEU A 79 2.62 4.60 -3.20
N ALA A 80 2.53 5.75 -2.54
CA ALA A 80 1.77 5.91 -1.31
C ALA A 80 1.08 7.28 -1.30
N ILE A 81 -0.21 7.31 -0.94
CA ILE A 81 -0.94 8.57 -0.72
C ILE A 81 -0.85 8.94 0.75
N ALA A 82 -0.51 10.19 1.06
CA ALA A 82 -0.49 10.68 2.43
C ALA A 82 -1.87 10.51 3.08
N ALA A 83 -1.93 10.12 4.36
CA ALA A 83 -3.19 9.98 5.08
C ALA A 83 -4.02 11.28 5.17
N SER A 84 -3.33 12.43 5.08
CA SER A 84 -3.93 13.76 4.98
C SER A 84 -4.56 14.05 3.60
N GLY A 85 -4.27 13.25 2.59
CA GLY A 85 -4.67 13.47 1.20
C GLY A 85 -3.98 14.65 0.53
N LYS A 86 -2.90 15.17 1.11
CA LYS A 86 -2.21 16.37 0.62
C LYS A 86 -1.21 16.11 -0.51
N PHE A 87 -0.66 14.90 -0.59
CA PHE A 87 0.33 14.55 -1.60
C PHE A 87 0.39 13.04 -1.83
N VAL A 88 1.02 12.65 -2.94
CA VAL A 88 1.42 11.28 -3.25
C VAL A 88 2.95 11.21 -3.23
N ALA A 89 3.50 10.22 -2.55
CA ALA A 89 4.90 9.87 -2.61
C ALA A 89 5.11 8.77 -3.65
N ALA A 90 6.08 8.96 -4.55
CA ALA A 90 6.44 8.01 -5.58
C ALA A 90 7.92 7.63 -5.46
N ALA A 91 8.20 6.35 -5.31
CA ALA A 91 9.56 5.82 -5.36
C ALA A 91 9.94 5.58 -6.82
N VAL A 92 10.93 6.32 -7.31
CA VAL A 92 11.36 6.32 -8.72
C VAL A 92 12.75 5.74 -8.84
N GLY A 93 12.99 4.92 -9.86
CA GLY A 93 14.29 4.37 -10.18
C GLY A 93 14.60 4.35 -11.67
N GLN A 94 15.86 4.09 -12.00
CA GLN A 94 16.30 3.89 -13.39
C GLN A 94 15.80 2.58 -14.00
N GLU A 95 15.50 1.59 -13.17
CA GLU A 95 15.16 0.22 -13.55
C GLU A 95 13.97 -0.26 -12.71
N HIS A 96 13.36 -1.36 -13.16
CA HIS A 96 12.22 -1.98 -12.49
C HIS A 96 12.64 -2.68 -11.18
N ARG A 97 11.80 -2.61 -10.14
CA ARG A 97 12.11 -3.19 -8.81
C ARG A 97 12.42 -4.69 -8.78
N LEU A 98 11.87 -5.45 -9.73
CA LEU A 98 12.00 -6.92 -9.78
C LEU A 98 13.07 -7.41 -10.77
N GLY A 99 13.72 -6.51 -11.52
CA GLY A 99 14.67 -6.95 -12.53
C GLY A 99 15.13 -5.85 -13.48
N ARG A 100 16.25 -6.10 -14.16
CA ARG A 100 16.97 -5.14 -14.99
C ARG A 100 16.64 -5.30 -16.48
N TRP A 101 15.35 -5.42 -16.82
CA TRP A 101 14.92 -5.66 -18.20
C TRP A 101 15.05 -4.44 -19.10
N PHE A 102 14.83 -3.25 -18.54
CA PHE A 102 14.89 -1.98 -19.22
C PHE A 102 15.49 -0.93 -18.28
N ARG A 103 16.15 0.07 -18.86
CA ARG A 103 16.81 1.15 -18.12
C ARG A 103 16.51 2.50 -18.75
N ILE A 104 16.04 3.43 -17.94
CA ILE A 104 15.88 4.85 -18.30
C ILE A 104 17.08 5.60 -17.70
N LYS A 105 18.03 6.02 -18.54
CA LYS A 105 19.31 6.61 -18.09
C LYS A 105 19.11 8.01 -17.51
N GLU A 106 18.09 8.70 -17.98
CA GLU A 106 17.72 10.07 -17.62
C GLU A 106 17.08 10.12 -16.23
N ALA A 107 16.57 8.99 -15.73
CA ALA A 107 15.95 8.90 -14.42
C ALA A 107 16.99 8.93 -13.30
N ARG A 108 16.56 9.37 -12.10
CA ARG A 108 17.35 9.31 -10.87
C ARG A 108 16.60 8.51 -9.82
N ASN A 109 17.34 7.68 -9.08
CA ASN A 109 16.80 6.99 -7.92
C ASN A 109 16.42 8.04 -6.88
N SER A 110 15.12 8.18 -6.61
CA SER A 110 14.60 9.29 -5.82
C SER A 110 13.21 9.00 -5.26
N LEU A 111 12.83 9.79 -4.25
CA LEU A 111 11.46 9.89 -3.77
C LEU A 111 10.87 11.20 -4.27
N CYS A 112 9.85 11.12 -5.12
CA CYS A 112 9.13 12.28 -5.63
C CYS A 112 7.87 12.54 -4.78
N ILE A 113 7.65 13.79 -4.40
CA ILE A 113 6.44 14.22 -3.70
C ILE A 113 5.58 15.03 -4.67
N ILE A 114 4.37 14.54 -4.93
CA ILE A 114 3.42 15.14 -5.86
C ILE A 114 2.27 15.74 -5.04
N PRO A 115 2.18 17.08 -4.92
CA PRO A 115 1.09 17.73 -4.20
C PRO A 115 -0.26 17.44 -4.87
N LEU A 116 -1.28 17.21 -4.06
CA LEU A 116 -2.66 17.04 -4.52
C LEU A 116 -3.46 18.34 -4.35
N PRO A 117 -4.44 18.62 -5.23
CA PRO A 117 -5.32 19.76 -5.09
C PRO A 117 -6.09 19.73 -3.76
N ALA A 118 -6.36 20.91 -3.19
CA ALA A 118 -7.10 21.06 -1.93
C ALA A 118 -8.48 20.39 -1.93
N THR A 119 -9.09 20.24 -3.11
CA THR A 119 -10.37 19.54 -3.30
C THR A 119 -10.34 18.06 -2.93
N VAL A 120 -9.16 17.44 -2.97
CA VAL A 120 -8.94 16.01 -2.66
C VAL A 120 -8.44 15.82 -1.22
N HIS A 121 -8.07 16.90 -0.53
CA HIS A 121 -7.54 16.81 0.83
C HIS A 121 -8.58 16.20 1.76
N ARG A 122 -8.15 15.26 2.59
CA ARG A 122 -9.01 14.68 3.60
C ARG A 122 -9.25 15.75 4.65
N LYS A 123 -10.48 16.25 4.77
CA LYS A 123 -10.86 17.09 5.91
C LYS A 123 -10.55 16.29 7.17
N GLY A 124 -9.77 16.88 8.08
CA GLY A 124 -9.42 16.24 9.33
C GLY A 124 -10.70 15.73 10.00
N ARG A 125 -10.75 14.43 10.28
CA ARG A 125 -11.75 13.91 11.21
C ARG A 125 -11.45 14.64 12.51
N LEU A 126 -12.35 15.52 12.97
CA LEU A 126 -12.30 15.97 14.36
C LEU A 126 -12.27 14.68 15.16
N MET A 127 -11.15 14.40 15.82
CA MET A 127 -11.17 13.42 16.90
C MET A 127 -12.32 13.85 17.81
N PRO A 128 -13.23 12.94 18.22
CA PRO A 128 -14.18 13.32 19.25
C PRO A 128 -13.36 13.88 20.41
N LYS A 129 -13.66 15.12 20.82
CA LYS A 129 -13.06 15.71 22.00
C LYS A 129 -13.40 14.76 23.15
N GLY A 130 -12.43 14.00 23.67
CA GLY A 130 -12.67 13.09 24.79
C GLY A 130 -11.85 11.80 24.87
N LEU A 131 -11.02 11.44 23.89
CA LEU A 131 -10.09 10.33 24.07
C LEU A 131 -8.68 10.84 24.40
N ASP A 132 -8.56 11.37 25.61
CA ASP A 132 -7.30 11.66 26.27
C ASP A 132 -6.65 10.31 26.62
N ARG A 133 -5.77 9.80 25.76
CA ARG A 133 -4.82 8.78 26.18
C ARG A 133 -3.76 9.50 27.01
N GLY A 134 -4.06 9.66 28.29
CA GLY A 134 -3.07 10.00 29.31
C GLY A 134 -1.97 8.94 29.31
N ARG A 135 -0.93 9.15 28.50
CA ARG A 135 0.39 8.57 28.72
C ARG A 135 1.23 9.69 29.29
N ASN A 136 1.17 9.77 30.61
CA ASN A 136 2.07 10.55 31.43
C ASN A 136 3.45 9.88 31.32
N VAL A 137 4.30 10.37 30.40
CA VAL A 137 5.72 9.98 30.41
C VAL A 137 6.39 10.87 31.45
N GLY A 138 6.39 10.39 32.69
CA GLY A 138 7.23 10.94 33.75
C GLY A 138 8.69 10.77 33.35
N MET A 139 9.41 11.88 33.30
CA MET A 139 10.87 11.90 33.28
C MET A 139 11.39 11.24 34.56
N ALA A 140 12.22 10.22 34.40
CA ALA A 140 13.13 9.75 35.44
C ALA A 140 14.53 9.64 34.81
N ASN A 141 15.45 10.48 35.29
CA ASN A 141 16.88 10.31 35.13
C ASN A 141 17.33 9.18 36.07
N VAL A 142 18.04 8.18 35.53
CA VAL A 142 18.93 7.25 36.27
C VAL A 142 20.00 6.90 35.24
N GLY A 143 21.30 7.15 35.43
CA GLY A 143 22.11 6.76 36.58
C GLY A 143 22.86 5.50 36.15
N GLU A 144 24.15 5.67 35.87
CA GLU A 144 25.12 4.60 35.61
C GLU A 144 25.31 3.80 36.90
N GLU A 145 25.22 2.46 36.85
CA GLU A 145 25.94 1.47 37.67
C GLU A 145 25.39 0.06 37.32
N GLY A 146 26.30 -0.91 37.18
CA GLY A 146 25.98 -2.29 36.79
C GLY A 146 25.67 -3.20 37.96
N GLU A 147 25.29 -4.44 37.65
CA GLU A 147 25.59 -5.66 38.41
C GLU A 147 25.16 -6.87 37.54
N GLU A 148 26.07 -7.84 37.46
CA GLU A 148 25.85 -9.21 36.98
C GLU A 148 25.07 -9.97 38.05
N ASP A 149 24.23 -10.93 37.66
CA ASP A 149 24.03 -12.17 38.42
C ASP A 149 23.40 -13.21 37.50
N ASP A 150 24.17 -14.28 37.28
CA ASP A 150 23.76 -15.58 36.80
C ASP A 150 22.70 -16.17 37.73
N ASP A 151 21.78 -16.98 37.19
CA ASP A 151 21.42 -18.26 37.81
C ASP A 151 20.64 -19.10 36.79
N ASP A 152 21.26 -20.24 36.48
CA ASP A 152 20.69 -21.43 35.87
C ASP A 152 19.42 -21.86 36.62
N ASP A 153 18.48 -22.52 35.92
CA ASP A 153 18.07 -23.85 36.36
C ASP A 153 17.21 -24.56 35.30
N GLU A 154 17.42 -25.87 35.33
CA GLU A 154 17.14 -26.90 34.35
C GLU A 154 15.66 -27.29 34.25
N ASP A 155 15.34 -27.90 33.10
CA ASP A 155 14.48 -29.08 32.87
C ASP A 155 13.32 -29.37 33.83
N ASP A 156 12.13 -29.61 33.25
CA ASP A 156 11.41 -30.85 33.52
C ASP A 156 10.41 -31.13 32.39
N ASP A 157 10.60 -32.30 31.78
CA ASP A 157 9.63 -33.03 30.96
C ASP A 157 8.38 -33.33 31.79
N ASP A 158 7.20 -33.35 31.18
CA ASP A 158 6.16 -34.33 31.52
C ASP A 158 5.18 -34.48 30.34
N ASP A 159 5.24 -35.67 29.75
CA ASP A 159 4.20 -36.30 28.94
C ASP A 159 2.91 -36.43 29.77
N ASP A 160 1.75 -36.20 29.17
CA ASP A 160 0.54 -36.95 29.55
C ASP A 160 -0.34 -37.14 28.32
N GLU A 161 -0.43 -38.40 27.90
CA GLU A 161 -1.43 -38.96 27.01
C GLU A 161 -2.79 -38.96 27.73
N GLU A 162 -3.87 -38.51 27.08
CA GLU A 162 -5.21 -38.96 27.46
C GLU A 162 -5.96 -39.51 26.23
N GLU A 163 -6.42 -40.74 26.44
CA GLU A 163 -7.12 -41.68 25.58
C GLU A 163 -8.60 -41.30 25.33
N GLU A 164 -9.09 -41.84 24.21
CA GLU A 164 -10.44 -42.34 23.90
C GLU A 164 -11.71 -41.63 24.42
N ASP A 165 -12.58 -41.27 23.48
CA ASP A 165 -14.04 -41.35 23.69
C ASP A 165 -14.68 -42.00 22.46
N ASP A 166 -15.15 -43.23 22.67
CA ASP A 166 -16.12 -43.94 21.84
C ASP A 166 -17.44 -43.16 21.80
N ASN A 167 -18.07 -43.10 20.63
CA ASN A 167 -19.54 -43.10 20.56
C ASN A 167 -20.00 -43.76 19.25
N ASP A 168 -20.63 -44.91 19.45
CA ASP A 168 -21.54 -45.58 18.52
C ASP A 168 -22.71 -44.65 18.16
N ASP A 169 -23.12 -44.64 16.89
CA ASP A 169 -24.47 -44.28 16.51
C ASP A 169 -24.97 -45.27 15.45
N ASP A 170 -25.97 -46.05 15.85
CA ASP A 170 -26.75 -47.01 15.07
C ASP A 170 -27.55 -46.30 13.96
N GLU A 171 -27.55 -46.86 12.74
CA GLU A 171 -28.58 -46.59 11.73
C GLU A 171 -29.27 -47.91 11.33
N GLU A 172 -30.57 -48.01 11.67
CA GLU A 172 -31.57 -48.90 11.04
C GLU A 172 -32.23 -48.23 9.83
#